data_AF-A0AAP5T7L4-F1
#
_entry.id   AF-A0AAP5T7L4-F1
#
_cell.length_a   1.000
_cell.length_b   1.000
_cell.length_c   1.000
_cell.angle_alpha   90.00
_cell.angle_beta   90.00
_cell.angle_gamma   90.00
#
_symmetry.space_group_name_H-M   'P 1'
#
loop_
_entity.id
_entity.type
_entity.pdbx_description
1 polymer ?
#
loop_
_entity_poly.entity_id
_entity_poly.type
_entity_poly.pdbx_seq_one_letter_code
_entity_poly.pdbx_strand_id
1 'polypeptide(L)'
;MIRNGKAIDHSNVGGVWGSLIAFIVAFGAFLGCLYAMGFWSLESVWIPGLIALALATVAFMIPKAFLGRSDTVDTTAIHTRPAVQHAAAGAHAVETGAAHR
;
A
#
# COMPACT_ATOMS: atom_id res chain seq x y z
N MET A 1 -7.57 -2.31 11.55
CA MET A 1 -8.53 -1.42 10.85
C MET A 1 -9.58 -2.28 10.15
N ILE A 2 -10.87 -1.96 10.28
CA ILE A 2 -11.99 -2.71 9.68
C ILE A 2 -12.58 -1.85 8.55
N ARG A 3 -12.63 -2.39 7.32
CA ARG A 3 -13.37 -1.80 6.19
C ARG A 3 -14.60 -2.68 5.94
N ASN A 4 -15.79 -2.09 5.85
CA ASN A 4 -17.05 -2.79 5.54
C ASN A 4 -17.32 -4.05 6.41
N GLY A 5 -17.03 -3.98 7.71
CA GLY A 5 -17.30 -5.08 8.66
C GLY A 5 -16.31 -6.26 8.61
N LYS A 6 -15.30 -6.22 7.73
CA LYS A 6 -14.23 -7.23 7.65
C LYS A 6 -12.87 -6.64 8.04
N ALA A 7 -12.03 -7.44 8.70
CA ALA A 7 -10.64 -7.07 8.96
C ALA A 7 -9.95 -6.77 7.62
N ILE A 8 -9.18 -5.67 7.57
CA ILE A 8 -8.40 -5.35 6.38
C ILE A 8 -7.39 -6.50 6.15
N ASP A 9 -7.45 -7.10 4.97
CA ASP A 9 -6.59 -8.23 4.61
C ASP A 9 -5.22 -7.67 4.20
N HIS A 10 -4.18 -7.91 5.00
CA HIS A 10 -2.83 -7.38 4.75
C HIS A 10 -2.06 -8.20 3.69
N SER A 11 -2.74 -9.15 3.06
CA SER A 11 -2.22 -10.12 2.10
C SER A 11 -2.10 -9.58 0.67
N ASN A 12 -2.27 -8.27 0.45
CA ASN A 12 -2.32 -7.64 -0.88
C ASN A 12 -3.43 -8.19 -1.80
N VAL A 13 -4.52 -8.73 -1.21
CA VAL A 13 -5.68 -9.22 -1.96
C VAL A 13 -6.32 -8.07 -2.74
N GLY A 14 -6.26 -8.14 -4.07
CA GLY A 14 -6.71 -7.10 -4.99
C GLY A 14 -5.63 -6.14 -5.51
N GLY A 15 -4.42 -6.16 -4.95
CA GLY A 15 -3.28 -5.29 -5.32
C GLY A 15 -2.25 -5.93 -6.26
N VAL A 16 -2.60 -7.06 -6.88
CA VAL A 16 -1.68 -7.89 -7.69
C VAL A 16 -1.03 -7.11 -8.84
N TRP A 17 -1.77 -6.23 -9.51
CA TRP A 17 -1.25 -5.43 -10.63
C TRP A 17 -0.17 -4.44 -10.21
N GLY A 18 -0.34 -3.77 -9.05
CA GLY A 18 0.66 -2.87 -8.52
C GLY A 18 1.97 -3.61 -8.21
N SER A 19 1.87 -4.74 -7.51
CA SER A 19 3.03 -5.58 -7.20
C SER A 19 3.70 -6.17 -8.45
N LEU A 20 2.91 -6.57 -9.45
CA LEU A 20 3.43 -7.07 -10.72
C LEU A 20 4.21 -5.99 -11.49
N ILE A 21 3.68 -4.77 -11.57
CA ILE A 21 4.37 -3.64 -12.20
C ILE A 21 5.68 -3.34 -11.47
N ALA A 22 5.65 -3.27 -10.13
CA ALA A 22 6.86 -3.06 -9.33
C ALA A 22 7.90 -4.17 -9.56
N PHE A 23 7.46 -5.43 -9.65
CA PHE A 23 8.33 -6.55 -9.95
C PHE A 23 8.99 -6.40 -11.33
N ILE A 24 8.21 -6.16 -12.39
CA ILE A 24 8.73 -6.03 -13.75
C ILE A 24 9.74 -4.90 -13.84
N VAL A 25 9.46 -3.76 -13.22
CA VAL A 25 10.36 -2.60 -13.22
C VAL A 25 11.66 -2.91 -12.47
N ALA A 26 11.57 -3.45 -11.25
CA ALA A 26 12.75 -3.78 -10.46
C ALA A 26 13.60 -4.86 -11.13
N PHE A 27 12.95 -5.89 -11.69
CA PHE A 27 13.62 -6.98 -12.38
C PHE A 27 14.26 -6.52 -13.70
N GLY A 28 13.56 -5.70 -14.49
CA GLY A 28 14.10 -5.10 -15.71
C GLY A 28 15.28 -4.19 -15.43
N ALA A 29 15.21 -3.36 -14.40
CA ALA A 29 16.32 -2.51 -13.98
C ALA A 29 17.53 -3.34 -13.51
N PHE A 30 17.30 -4.42 -12.77
CA PHE A 30 18.33 -5.36 -12.37
C PHE A 30 19.03 -6.00 -13.56
N LEU A 31 18.28 -6.51 -14.55
CA LEU A 31 18.85 -7.08 -15.78
C LEU A 31 19.63 -6.03 -16.58
N GLY A 32 19.11 -4.80 -16.65
CA GLY A 32 19.82 -3.67 -17.28
C GLY A 32 21.16 -3.38 -16.60
N CYS A 33 21.20 -3.39 -15.27
CA CYS A 33 22.46 -3.25 -14.52
C CYS A 33 23.42 -4.39 -14.81
N LEU A 34 22.93 -5.63 -14.83
CA LEU A 34 23.76 -6.81 -15.12
C LEU A 34 24.38 -6.71 -16.52
N TYR A 35 23.59 -6.29 -17.51
CA TYR A 35 24.05 -6.05 -18.87
C TYR A 35 25.07 -4.91 -18.94
N ALA A 36 24.80 -3.78 -18.29
CA ALA A 36 25.72 -2.64 -18.27
C ALA A 36 27.07 -3.02 -17.64
N MET A 37 27.06 -3.78 -16.54
CA MET A 37 28.27 -4.29 -15.88
C MET A 37 29.11 -5.21 -16.77
N GLY A 38 28.51 -5.86 -17.78
CA GLY A 38 29.24 -6.64 -18.78
C GLY A 38 30.21 -5.81 -19.63
N PHE A 39 30.01 -4.50 -19.71
CA PHE A 39 30.89 -3.56 -20.43
C PHE A 39 31.82 -2.78 -19.48
N TRP A 40 31.86 -3.15 -18.20
CA TRP A 40 32.70 -2.46 -17.23
C TRP A 40 34.16 -2.82 -17.43
N SER A 41 34.96 -1.83 -17.80
CA SER A 41 36.42 -1.93 -17.87
C SER A 41 37.05 -0.71 -17.20
N LEU A 42 38.35 -0.79 -16.86
CA LEU A 42 39.07 0.35 -16.27
C LEU A 42 39.22 1.52 -17.24
N GLU A 43 39.16 1.28 -18.55
CA GLU A 43 39.17 2.31 -19.58
C GLU A 43 37.78 2.95 -19.77
N SER A 44 36.72 2.22 -19.44
CA SER A 44 35.33 2.62 -19.63
C SER A 44 34.50 2.46 -18.35
N VAL A 45 34.94 3.10 -17.26
CA VAL A 45 34.29 3.02 -15.94
C VAL A 45 32.99 3.84 -15.88
N TRP A 46 33.01 5.04 -16.45
CA TRP A 46 31.95 6.03 -16.23
C TRP A 46 30.63 5.68 -16.92
N ILE A 47 30.68 5.21 -18.17
CA ILE A 47 29.45 4.94 -18.94
C ILE A 47 28.63 3.81 -18.30
N PRO A 48 29.20 2.61 -18.05
CA PRO A 48 28.50 1.54 -17.34
C PRO A 48 28.06 1.94 -15.93
N GLY A 49 28.89 2.72 -15.21
CA GLY A 49 28.59 3.24 -13.88
C GLY A 49 27.38 4.16 -13.83
N LEU A 50 27.32 5.15 -14.72
CA LEU A 50 26.20 6.08 -14.76
C LEU A 50 24.91 5.40 -15.21
N ILE A 51 25.00 4.43 -16.12
CA ILE A 51 23.86 3.62 -16.54
C ILE A 51 23.32 2.81 -15.36
N ALA A 52 24.19 2.10 -14.62
CA ALA A 52 23.80 1.33 -13.45
C ALA A 52 23.21 2.22 -12.34
N LEU A 53 23.78 3.41 -12.12
CA LEU A 53 23.25 4.39 -11.15
C LEU A 53 21.86 4.89 -11.55
N ALA A 54 21.65 5.22 -12.83
CA ALA A 54 20.36 5.64 -13.34
C ALA A 54 19.31 4.53 -13.20
N LEU A 55 19.65 3.30 -13.58
CA LEU A 55 18.79 2.13 -13.46
C LEU A 55 18.43 1.85 -11.99
N ALA A 56 19.38 1.95 -11.07
CA ALA A 56 19.12 1.82 -9.64
C ALA A 56 18.13 2.90 -9.15
N THR A 57 18.29 4.15 -9.60
CA THR A 57 17.39 5.26 -9.23
C THR A 57 15.97 4.99 -9.73
N VAL A 58 15.83 4.55 -10.98
CA VAL A 58 14.56 4.21 -11.62
C VAL A 58 13.88 3.04 -10.90
N ALA A 59 14.64 2.01 -10.51
CA ALA A 59 14.15 0.86 -9.77
C ALA A 59 13.51 1.24 -8.42
N PHE A 60 13.92 2.36 -7.82
CA PHE A 60 13.31 2.87 -6.59
C PHE A 60 12.20 3.89 -6.83
N MET A 61 12.36 4.80 -7.80
CA MET A 61 11.41 5.88 -8.04
C MET A 61 10.09 5.38 -8.62
N ILE A 62 10.15 4.49 -9.60
CA ILE A 62 8.95 4.02 -10.31
C ILE A 62 8.04 3.21 -9.37
N PRO A 63 8.50 2.16 -8.65
CA PRO A 63 7.61 1.42 -7.75
C PRO A 63 6.96 2.30 -6.70
N LYS A 64 7.68 3.30 -6.17
CA LYS A 64 7.12 4.27 -5.20
C LYS A 64 5.98 5.10 -5.80
N ALA A 65 6.05 5.47 -7.08
CA ALA A 65 4.99 6.21 -7.75
C ALA A 65 3.73 5.36 -7.97
N PHE A 66 3.90 4.06 -8.26
CA PHE A 66 2.78 3.16 -8.60
C PHE A 66 2.15 2.47 -7.38
N LEU A 67 2.92 2.14 -6.34
CA LEU A 67 2.40 1.45 -5.15
C LEU A 67 1.73 2.41 -4.15
N GLY A 68 1.94 3.72 -4.29
CA GLY A 68 1.44 4.71 -3.34
C GLY A 68 2.05 4.52 -1.93
N ARG A 69 1.62 5.35 -0.98
CA ARG A 69 2.09 5.26 0.41
C ARG A 69 1.32 4.13 1.09
N SER A 70 1.99 3.09 1.57
CA SER A 70 1.31 1.96 2.23
C SER A 70 0.46 2.37 3.46
N ASP A 71 0.79 3.51 4.07
CA ASP A 71 0.10 4.07 5.24
C ASP A 71 -1.00 5.12 4.92
N THR A 72 -1.40 5.33 3.67
CA THR A 72 -2.54 6.22 3.40
C THR A 72 -3.86 5.59 3.87
N VAL A 73 -4.31 6.00 5.05
CA VAL A 73 -5.66 5.72 5.53
C VAL A 73 -6.64 6.60 4.75
N ASP A 74 -7.61 5.98 4.09
CA ASP A 74 -8.74 6.69 3.49
C ASP A 74 -9.60 7.29 4.62
N THR A 75 -9.40 8.56 4.94
CA THR A 75 -10.14 9.28 5.99
C THR A 75 -11.63 9.37 5.65
N THR A 76 -11.99 9.37 4.38
CA THR A 76 -13.37 9.31 3.89
C THR A 76 -14.09 8.03 4.31
N ALA A 77 -13.38 6.89 4.36
CA ALA A 77 -13.94 5.63 4.86
C ALA A 77 -14.12 5.61 6.39
N ILE A 78 -13.44 6.49 7.12
CA ILE A 78 -13.56 6.63 8.58
C ILE A 78 -14.79 7.47 8.96
N HIS A 79 -15.19 8.45 8.13
CA HIS A 79 -16.28 9.38 8.43
C HIS A 79 -17.69 8.94 7.96
N THR A 80 -17.81 7.85 7.19
CA THR A 80 -19.11 7.30 6.73
C THR A 80 -19.80 6.37 7.75
N ARG A 81 -19.29 6.25 8.98
CA ARG A 81 -20.08 5.63 10.05
C ARG A 81 -21.11 6.65 10.55
N PRO A 82 -22.42 6.42 10.42
CA PRO A 82 -23.35 7.10 11.31
C PRO A 82 -22.89 6.74 12.73
N ALA A 83 -22.78 7.75 13.59
CA ALA A 83 -22.41 7.55 14.99
C ALA A 83 -23.22 6.36 15.50
N VAL A 84 -22.52 5.30 15.95
CA VAL A 84 -23.17 4.16 16.56
C VAL A 84 -24.04 4.75 17.66
N GLN A 85 -25.36 4.76 17.46
CA GLN A 85 -26.33 5.00 18.52
C GLN A 85 -26.11 3.84 19.48
N HIS A 86 -25.28 4.07 20.49
CA HIS A 86 -25.28 3.24 21.68
C HIS A 86 -26.73 3.15 22.12
N ALA A 87 -27.22 1.92 22.25
CA ALA A 87 -28.61 1.60 22.54
C ALA A 87 -29.03 2.19 23.89
N ALA A 88 -29.32 3.49 23.94
CA ALA A 88 -30.09 4.14 24.99
C ALA A 88 -31.58 3.74 24.92
N ALA A 89 -31.97 2.93 23.92
CA ALA A 89 -33.29 2.34 23.83
C ALA A 89 -33.51 1.17 24.83
N GLY A 90 -32.44 0.59 25.40
CA GLY A 90 -32.54 -0.48 26.39
C GLY A 90 -32.81 -0.01 27.82
N ALA A 91 -32.37 1.20 28.17
CA ALA A 91 -32.52 1.73 29.54
C ALA A 91 -33.93 2.25 29.84
N HIS A 92 -34.57 2.91 28.86
CA HIS A 92 -35.90 3.51 29.05
C HIS A 92 -37.05 2.48 29.12
N ALA A 93 -36.86 1.30 28.54
CA ALA A 93 -37.85 0.21 28.60
C ALA A 93 -37.86 -0.51 29.95
N VAL A 94 -36.70 -0.59 30.62
CA VAL A 94 -36.57 -1.21 31.94
C VAL A 94 -37.19 -0.33 33.04
N GLU A 95 -37.06 0.99 32.93
CA GLU A 95 -37.66 1.92 33.90
C GLU A 95 -39.19 1.98 33.80
N THR A 96 -39.76 1.76 32.62
CA THR A 96 -41.22 1.83 32.41
C THR A 96 -41.94 0.52 32.81
N GLY A 97 -41.24 -0.62 32.85
CA GLY A 97 -41.80 -1.91 33.26
C GLY A 97 -41.83 -2.14 34.78
N ALA A 98 -41.08 -1.36 35.56
CA ALA A 98 -41.02 -1.49 37.03
C ALA A 98 -42.12 -0.69 37.77
N ALA A 99 -42.82 0.22 37.09
CA ALA A 99 -43.84 1.08 37.70
C ALA A 99 -45.28 0.52 37.65
N HIS A 100 -45.48 -0.68 37.09
CA HIS A 100 -46.80 -1.29 36.95
C HIS A 100 -46.83 -2.75 37.45
N ARG A 101 -46.39 -2.96 38.70
CA ARG A 101 -46.64 -4.20 39.44
C ARG A 101 -47.02 -3.92 40.87
#